data_AF-A0A495L170-F1
#
_entry.id   AF-A0A495L170-F1
#
_cell.length_a   1.000
_cell.length_b   1.000
_cell.length_c   1.000
_cell.angle_alpha   90.00
_cell.angle_beta   90.00
_cell.angle_gamma   90.00
#
_symmetry.space_group_name_H-M   'P 1'
#
loop_
_entity.id
_entity.type
_entity.pdbx_description
1 polymer ?
#
loop_
_entity_poly.entity_id
_entity_poly.type
_entity_poly.pdbx_seq_one_letter_code
_entity_poly.pdbx_strand_id
1 'polypeptide(L)'
;MPDYTVTVTRDEDLWAVVIDGLPENVAGVADYVRFDEIRDEVPEFIADLTRSDPDDFTITWRYEFGGKDVTEDVLHVIDAEARFVEAMAEHERSRAKALEAMREAGLSQRSMGEVVHLSHQRVQQLLSGSGGSGRRGRKPGSKAARESEPVT
;
A
#
# COMPACT_ATOMS: atom_id res chain seq x y z
N MET A 1 21.40 -1.56 -14.96
CA MET A 1 20.64 -1.81 -13.72
C MET A 1 20.92 -3.25 -13.34
N PRO A 2 21.46 -3.54 -12.15
CA PRO A 2 21.61 -4.90 -11.64
C PRO A 2 20.25 -5.60 -11.57
N ASP A 3 20.25 -6.92 -11.73
CA ASP A 3 19.06 -7.75 -11.61
C ASP A 3 19.33 -8.88 -10.63
N TYR A 4 18.44 -9.04 -9.65
CA TYR A 4 18.52 -10.08 -8.62
C TYR A 4 17.37 -11.05 -8.79
N THR A 5 17.65 -12.35 -8.67
CA THR A 5 16.59 -13.35 -8.65
C THR A 5 16.29 -13.72 -7.22
N VAL A 6 15.04 -13.55 -6.80
CA VAL A 6 14.58 -13.86 -5.44
C VAL A 6 13.68 -15.08 -5.52
N THR A 7 14.16 -16.20 -4.98
CA THR A 7 13.41 -17.45 -4.90
C THR A 7 12.80 -17.59 -3.52
N VAL A 8 11.48 -17.64 -3.46
CA VAL A 8 10.70 -17.81 -2.24
C VAL A 8 10.22 -19.26 -2.16
N THR A 9 10.52 -19.91 -1.05
CA THR A 9 10.07 -21.27 -0.74
C THR A 9 9.35 -21.30 0.60
N ARG A 10 8.61 -22.39 0.83
CA ARG A 10 8.04 -22.68 2.15
C ARG A 10 8.93 -23.69 2.85
N ASP A 11 9.52 -23.29 3.98
CA ASP A 11 10.33 -24.17 4.83
C ASP A 11 9.71 -24.25 6.23
N GLU A 12 9.21 -25.43 6.58
CA GLU A 12 8.41 -25.67 7.78
C GLU A 12 7.33 -24.58 8.00
N ASP A 13 7.54 -23.74 9.03
CA ASP A 13 6.64 -22.67 9.43
C ASP A 13 7.04 -21.28 8.92
N LEU A 14 8.15 -21.17 8.18
CA LEU A 14 8.71 -19.92 7.68
C LEU A 14 8.69 -19.86 6.14
N TRP A 15 8.77 -18.64 5.62
CA TRP A 15 9.04 -18.38 4.21
C TRP A 15 10.52 -18.11 4.05
N ALA A 16 11.22 -19.04 3.41
CA ALA A 16 12.63 -18.89 3.13
C ALA A 16 12.82 -18.16 1.81
N VAL A 17 13.76 -17.24 1.79
CA VAL A 17 14.10 -16.42 0.64
C VAL A 17 15.57 -16.62 0.31
N VAL A 18 15.86 -16.92 -0.95
CA VAL A 18 17.22 -17.01 -1.49
C VAL A 18 17.37 -15.96 -2.59
N ILE A 19 18.45 -15.19 -2.54
CA ILE A 19 18.72 -14.07 -3.44
C ILE A 19 19.98 -14.38 -4.25
N ASP A 20 19.79 -14.60 -5.54
CA ASP A 20 20.85 -14.80 -6.52
C ASP A 20 21.23 -13.48 -7.20
N GLY A 21 22.50 -13.37 -7.60
CA GLY A 21 23.05 -12.18 -8.29
C GLY A 21 23.79 -11.20 -7.38
N LEU A 22 23.81 -11.44 -6.07
CA LEU A 22 24.63 -10.67 -5.11
C LEU A 22 26.14 -10.90 -5.34
N PRO A 23 27.01 -9.99 -4.85
CA PRO A 23 28.46 -10.21 -4.87
C PRO A 23 28.85 -11.54 -4.21
N GLU A 24 29.87 -12.23 -4.75
CA GLU A 24 30.26 -13.59 -4.32
C GLU A 24 30.56 -13.74 -2.81
N ASN A 25 30.88 -12.63 -2.13
CA ASN A 25 31.19 -12.59 -0.71
C ASN A 25 29.97 -12.25 0.19
N VAL A 26 28.76 -12.22 -0.37
CA VAL A 26 27.52 -11.88 0.32
C VAL A 26 26.54 -13.04 0.23
N ALA A 27 26.07 -13.52 1.39
CA ALA A 27 25.01 -14.53 1.44
C ALA A 27 23.64 -13.83 1.42
N GLY A 28 22.84 -14.11 0.39
CA GLY A 28 21.48 -13.60 0.27
C GLY A 28 20.44 -14.62 0.73
N VAL A 29 20.30 -14.81 2.04
CA VAL A 29 19.29 -15.70 2.61
C VAL A 29 18.59 -15.01 3.77
N ALA A 30 17.26 -15.09 3.81
CA ALA A 30 16.43 -14.53 4.87
C ALA A 30 15.16 -15.37 5.09
N ASP A 31 14.64 -15.37 6.31
CA ASP A 31 13.43 -16.08 6.69
C ASP A 31 12.37 -15.11 7.20
N TYR A 32 11.12 -15.29 6.75
CA TYR A 32 9.99 -14.46 7.13
C TYR A 32 8.88 -15.29 7.75
N VAL A 33 8.18 -14.73 8.73
CA VAL A 33 6.99 -15.37 9.32
C VAL A 33 5.80 -15.20 8.38
N ARG A 34 5.70 -14.04 7.73
CA ARG A 34 4.56 -13.72 6.85
C ARG A 34 5.00 -13.50 5.41
N PHE A 35 4.15 -13.93 4.49
CA PHE A 35 4.43 -13.82 3.06
C PHE A 35 4.39 -12.37 2.56
N ASP A 36 3.52 -11.55 3.15
CA ASP A 36 3.35 -10.14 2.75
C ASP A 36 4.57 -9.27 3.08
N GLU A 37 5.33 -9.62 4.13
CA GLU A 37 6.57 -8.93 4.51
C GLU A 37 7.66 -9.05 3.42
N ILE A 38 7.70 -10.17 2.70
CA ILE A 38 8.76 -10.48 1.72
C ILE A 38 8.84 -9.42 0.61
N ARG A 39 7.69 -8.98 0.09
CA ARG A 39 7.65 -8.03 -1.03
C ARG A 39 8.11 -6.64 -0.64
N ASP A 40 7.93 -6.27 0.62
CA ASP A 40 8.27 -4.95 1.14
C ASP A 40 9.70 -4.94 1.71
N GLU A 41 10.10 -6.01 2.40
CA GLU A 41 11.38 -6.06 3.14
C GLU A 41 12.56 -6.57 2.31
N VAL A 42 12.36 -7.46 1.34
CA VAL A 42 13.47 -7.98 0.53
C VAL A 42 14.14 -6.90 -0.35
N PRO A 43 13.42 -5.97 -1.00
CA PRO A 43 14.07 -4.87 -1.71
C PRO A 43 14.97 -4.04 -0.80
N GLU A 44 14.50 -3.67 0.39
CA GLU A 44 15.30 -2.94 1.38
C GLU A 44 16.51 -3.76 1.86
N PHE A 45 16.31 -5.07 2.08
CA PHE A 45 17.40 -5.97 2.46
C PHE A 45 18.49 -6.06 1.38
N ILE A 46 18.11 -6.16 0.10
CA ILE A 46 19.06 -6.13 -1.02
C ILE A 46 19.80 -4.79 -1.03
N ALA A 47 19.07 -3.67 -0.95
CA ALA A 47 19.62 -2.33 -0.93
C ALA A 47 20.67 -2.14 0.18
N ASP A 48 20.41 -2.64 1.38
CA ASP A 48 21.35 -2.64 2.50
C ASP A 48 22.62 -3.46 2.22
N LEU A 49 22.45 -4.67 1.67
CA LEU A 49 23.56 -5.55 1.31
C LEU A 49 24.45 -4.96 0.20
N THR A 50 23.86 -4.24 -0.74
CA THR A 50 24.54 -3.70 -1.93
C THR A 50 24.93 -2.23 -1.78
N ARG A 51 24.51 -1.58 -0.69
CA ARG A 51 24.66 -0.13 -0.45
C ARG A 51 24.11 0.71 -1.60
N SER A 52 22.92 0.35 -2.08
CA SER A 52 22.18 1.05 -3.14
C SER A 52 20.78 1.44 -2.64
N ASP A 53 19.99 2.07 -3.49
CA ASP A 53 18.56 2.29 -3.26
C ASP A 53 17.73 1.13 -3.87
N PRO A 54 16.54 0.78 -3.34
CA PRO A 54 15.63 -0.18 -3.96
C PRO A 54 15.29 0.14 -5.43
N ASP A 55 15.30 1.41 -5.84
CA ASP A 55 15.03 1.83 -7.22
C ASP A 55 16.24 1.67 -8.16
N ASP A 56 17.42 1.31 -7.63
CA ASP A 56 18.66 1.18 -8.42
C ASP A 56 18.83 -0.20 -9.09
N PHE A 57 17.93 -1.16 -8.83
CA PHE A 57 18.00 -2.53 -9.33
C PHE A 57 16.61 -3.11 -9.62
N THR A 58 16.59 -4.27 -10.28
CA THR A 58 15.37 -5.05 -10.51
C THR A 58 15.40 -6.35 -9.73
N ILE A 59 14.19 -6.85 -9.44
CA ILE A 59 14.00 -8.16 -8.82
C ILE A 59 13.14 -9.03 -9.74
N THR A 60 13.71 -10.16 -10.15
CA THR A 60 12.98 -11.28 -10.74
C THR A 60 12.51 -12.22 -9.65
N TRP A 61 11.20 -12.28 -9.42
CA TRP A 61 10.61 -13.11 -8.37
C TRP A 61 10.33 -14.53 -8.86
N ARG A 62 10.66 -15.52 -8.02
CA ARG A 62 10.36 -16.94 -8.22
C ARG A 62 9.69 -17.52 -6.99
N TYR A 63 8.72 -18.40 -7.22
CA TYR A 63 7.94 -19.05 -6.16
C TYR A 63 7.97 -20.56 -6.36
N GLU A 64 8.61 -21.28 -5.45
CA GLU A 64 8.75 -22.73 -5.49
C GLU A 64 8.17 -23.38 -4.23
N PHE A 65 7.06 -24.10 -4.37
CA PHE A 65 6.36 -24.73 -3.24
C PHE A 65 6.15 -26.22 -3.49
N GLY A 66 6.55 -27.05 -2.52
CA GLY A 66 6.41 -28.51 -2.62
C GLY A 66 7.10 -29.11 -3.85
N GLY A 67 8.22 -28.53 -4.29
CA GLY A 67 8.98 -28.96 -5.45
C GLY A 67 8.37 -28.57 -6.80
N LYS A 68 7.43 -27.62 -6.82
CA LYS A 68 6.82 -27.08 -8.05
C LYS A 68 7.10 -25.60 -8.18
N ASP A 69 7.50 -25.17 -9.37
CA ASP A 69 7.50 -23.77 -9.76
C ASP A 69 6.04 -23.34 -10.00
N VAL A 70 5.58 -22.40 -9.20
CA VAL A 70 4.24 -21.78 -9.29
C VAL A 70 4.32 -20.29 -9.55
N THR A 71 5.46 -19.82 -10.07
CA THR A 71 5.78 -18.41 -10.21
C THR A 71 4.72 -17.65 -11.01
N GLU A 72 4.32 -18.18 -12.16
CA GLU A 72 3.34 -17.53 -13.03
C GLU A 72 1.98 -17.37 -12.35
N ASP A 73 1.51 -18.41 -11.66
CA ASP A 73 0.21 -18.40 -10.97
C ASP A 73 0.20 -17.39 -9.81
N VAL A 74 1.27 -17.38 -9.00
CA VAL A 74 1.39 -16.45 -7.86
C VAL A 74 1.48 -15.00 -8.36
N LEU A 75 2.32 -14.74 -9.37
CA LEU A 75 2.43 -13.41 -9.96
C LEU A 75 1.12 -12.95 -10.58
N HIS A 76 0.37 -13.85 -11.22
CA HIS A 76 -0.93 -13.54 -11.78
C HIS A 76 -1.93 -13.09 -10.71
N VAL A 77 -1.98 -13.78 -9.56
CA VAL A 77 -2.86 -13.42 -8.45
C VAL A 77 -2.48 -12.04 -7.89
N ILE A 78 -1.19 -11.81 -7.62
CA ILE A 78 -0.70 -10.53 -7.09
C ILE A 78 -1.06 -9.37 -8.02
N ASP A 79 -0.83 -9.53 -9.33
CA ASP A 79 -1.17 -8.52 -10.33
C ASP A 79 -2.70 -8.30 -10.45
N ALA A 80 -3.49 -9.37 -10.41
CA ALA A 80 -4.94 -9.27 -10.45
C ALA A 80 -5.50 -8.54 -9.22
N GLU A 81 -4.94 -8.79 -8.04
CA GLU A 81 -5.31 -8.10 -6.80
C GLU A 81 -4.95 -6.61 -6.84
N ALA A 82 -3.74 -6.27 -7.30
CA ALA A 82 -3.33 -4.88 -7.47
C ALA A 82 -4.28 -4.12 -8.42
N ARG A 83 -4.59 -4.71 -9.58
CA ARG A 83 -5.57 -4.16 -10.54
C ARG A 83 -6.97 -4.03 -9.94
N PHE A 84 -7.39 -4.98 -9.12
CA PHE A 84 -8.68 -4.92 -8.44
C PHE A 84 -8.75 -3.76 -7.44
N VAL A 85 -7.71 -3.57 -6.63
CA VAL A 85 -7.62 -2.46 -5.67
C VAL A 85 -7.66 -1.12 -6.40
N GLU A 86 -6.90 -0.96 -7.47
CA GLU A 86 -6.90 0.26 -8.29
C GLU A 86 -8.27 0.52 -8.92
N ALA A 87 -8.89 -0.50 -9.52
CA ALA A 87 -10.21 -0.40 -10.13
C ALA A 87 -11.29 -0.02 -9.10
N MET A 88 -11.22 -0.57 -7.90
CA MET A 88 -12.12 -0.20 -6.79
C MET A 88 -11.92 1.26 -6.36
N ALA A 89 -10.68 1.72 -6.25
CA ALA A 89 -10.38 3.10 -5.90
C ALA A 89 -10.83 4.08 -7.00
N GLU A 90 -10.65 3.74 -8.28
CA GLU A 90 -11.15 4.54 -9.40
C GLU A 90 -12.68 4.54 -9.46
N HIS A 91 -13.31 3.39 -9.24
CA HIS A 91 -14.78 3.29 -9.20
C HIS A 91 -15.38 4.20 -8.11
N GLU A 92 -14.81 4.21 -6.90
CA GLU A 92 -15.29 5.11 -5.83
C GLU A 92 -15.04 6.59 -6.17
N ARG A 93 -13.88 6.94 -6.77
CA ARG A 93 -13.60 8.32 -7.23
C ARG A 93 -14.57 8.77 -8.32
N SER A 94 -14.79 7.94 -9.33
CA SER A 94 -15.70 8.21 -10.44
C SER A 94 -17.14 8.36 -9.95
N ARG A 95 -17.56 7.52 -9.00
CA ARG A 95 -18.88 7.62 -8.34
C ARG A 95 -19.06 8.93 -7.58
N ALA A 96 -18.05 9.36 -6.81
CA ALA A 96 -18.10 10.65 -6.10
C ALA A 96 -18.23 11.82 -7.09
N LYS A 97 -17.40 11.85 -8.14
CA LYS A 97 -17.48 12.87 -9.20
C LYS A 97 -18.85 12.91 -9.89
N ALA A 98 -19.43 11.76 -10.20
CA ALA A 98 -20.75 11.68 -10.81
C ALA A 98 -21.86 12.24 -9.91
N LEU A 99 -21.82 11.93 -8.59
CA LEU A 99 -22.75 12.49 -7.62
C LEU A 99 -22.63 14.02 -7.52
N GLU A 100 -21.41 14.56 -7.52
CA GLU A 100 -21.19 16.00 -7.52
C GLU A 100 -21.74 16.68 -8.78
N ALA A 101 -21.45 16.13 -9.96
CA ALA A 101 -21.96 16.66 -11.23
C ALA A 101 -23.50 16.63 -11.30
N MET A 102 -24.15 15.56 -10.82
CA MET A 102 -25.60 15.49 -10.77
C MET A 102 -26.20 16.49 -9.76
N ARG A 103 -25.53 16.71 -8.61
CA ARG A 103 -25.95 17.72 -7.63
C ARG A 103 -25.88 19.12 -8.24
N GLU A 104 -24.81 19.44 -8.96
CA GLU A 104 -24.65 20.72 -9.67
C GLU A 104 -25.69 20.91 -10.77
N ALA A 105 -26.09 19.83 -11.44
CA ALA A 105 -27.20 19.82 -12.39
C ALA A 105 -28.60 19.91 -11.74
N GLY A 106 -28.68 20.01 -10.41
CA GLY A 106 -29.92 20.21 -9.66
C GLY A 106 -30.74 18.94 -9.42
N LEU A 107 -30.16 17.75 -9.62
CA LEU A 107 -30.88 16.50 -9.34
C LEU A 107 -31.13 16.34 -7.84
N SER A 108 -32.29 15.78 -7.51
CA SER A 108 -32.59 15.37 -6.14
C SER A 108 -31.69 14.20 -5.72
N GLN A 109 -31.36 14.10 -4.44
CA GLN A 109 -30.58 12.98 -3.90
C GLN A 109 -31.23 11.62 -4.14
N ARG A 110 -32.56 11.57 -4.27
CA ARG A 110 -33.30 10.37 -4.63
C ARG A 110 -32.97 9.92 -6.05
N SER A 111 -33.08 10.84 -7.01
CA SER A 111 -32.75 10.58 -8.42
C SER A 111 -31.28 10.22 -8.60
N MET A 112 -30.38 10.86 -7.86
CA MET A 112 -28.96 10.50 -7.85
C MET A 112 -28.74 9.06 -7.36
N GLY A 113 -29.40 8.65 -6.27
CA GLY A 113 -29.32 7.28 -5.75
C GLY A 113 -29.83 6.23 -6.73
N GLU A 114 -30.87 6.54 -7.51
CA GLU A 114 -31.38 5.66 -8.58
C GLU A 114 -30.34 5.48 -9.71
N VAL A 115 -29.63 6.53 -10.10
CA VAL A 115 -28.65 6.51 -11.20
C VAL A 115 -27.37 5.74 -10.83
N VAL A 116 -26.84 5.94 -9.62
CA VAL A 116 -25.59 5.26 -9.20
C VAL A 116 -25.85 3.99 -8.37
N HIS A 117 -27.10 3.53 -8.34
CA HIS A 117 -27.55 2.35 -7.59
C HIS A 117 -27.13 2.38 -6.10
N LEU A 118 -27.30 3.53 -5.46
CA LEU A 118 -26.98 3.75 -4.04
C LEU A 118 -28.22 4.03 -3.20
N SER A 119 -28.17 3.61 -1.94
CA SER A 119 -29.12 4.06 -0.95
C SER A 119 -28.93 5.55 -0.65
N HIS A 120 -30.00 6.18 -0.20
CA HIS A 120 -30.02 7.61 0.14
C HIS A 120 -28.94 7.97 1.19
N GLN A 121 -28.75 7.12 2.21
CA GLN A 121 -27.70 7.31 3.23
C GLN A 121 -26.29 7.32 2.62
N ARG A 122 -26.02 6.44 1.64
CA ARG A 122 -24.71 6.36 1.00
C ARG A 122 -24.44 7.58 0.10
N VAL A 123 -25.46 8.06 -0.61
CA VAL A 123 -25.40 9.32 -1.37
C VAL A 123 -25.05 10.49 -0.43
N GLN A 124 -25.70 10.59 0.72
CA GLN A 124 -25.43 11.65 1.69
C GLN A 124 -24.00 11.58 2.26
N GLN A 125 -23.50 10.39 2.59
CA GLN A 125 -22.13 10.20 3.09
C GLN A 125 -21.07 10.64 2.06
N LEU A 126 -21.23 10.25 0.80
CA LEU A 126 -20.30 10.61 -0.27
C LEU A 126 -20.30 12.11 -0.55
N LEU A 127 -21.48 12.75 -0.55
CA LEU A 127 -21.61 14.20 -0.74
C LEU A 127 -21.16 15.03 0.47
N SER A 128 -21.21 14.47 1.68
CA SER A 128 -20.78 15.15 2.92
C SER A 128 -19.27 14.97 3.18
N GLY A 129 -18.68 13.87 2.70
CA GLY A 129 -17.26 13.57 2.83
C GLY A 129 -16.34 14.31 1.86
N SER A 130 -16.85 14.77 0.71
CA SER A 130 -16.05 15.54 -0.26
C SER A 130 -15.89 17.03 0.11
N GLY A 131 -16.58 17.50 1.15
CA GLY A 131 -16.61 18.91 1.56
C GLY A 131 -15.64 19.32 2.68
N GLY A 132 -14.67 18.50 3.10
CA GLY A 132 -13.89 18.85 4.29
C GLY A 132 -12.65 18.03 4.61
N SER A 133 -11.61 18.12 3.78
CA SER A 133 -10.22 17.99 4.25
C SER A 133 -9.49 19.34 4.18
N GLY A 134 -10.10 20.34 4.79
CA GLY A 134 -9.52 21.67 5.01
C GLY A 134 -9.05 21.78 6.46
N ARG A 135 -7.75 21.57 6.70
CA ARG A 135 -6.94 22.09 7.82
C ARG A 135 -7.73 22.69 9.01
N ARG A 136 -8.02 21.88 10.02
CA ARG A 136 -8.11 22.40 11.40
C ARG A 136 -6.68 22.57 11.93
N GLY A 137 -6.08 23.71 11.62
CA GLY A 137 -4.87 24.18 12.26
C GLY A 137 -5.13 24.35 13.76
N ARG A 138 -4.65 23.38 14.55
CA ARG A 138 -4.58 23.49 16.01
C ARG A 138 -3.46 24.49 16.33
N LYS A 139 -3.83 25.73 16.65
CA LYS A 139 -2.93 26.73 17.22
C LYS A 139 -2.21 26.14 18.44
N PRO A 140 -0.87 26.18 18.53
CA PRO A 140 -0.18 25.95 19.79
C PRO A 140 -0.47 27.15 20.70
N GLY A 141 -1.05 26.88 21.86
CA GLY A 141 -1.25 27.89 22.89
C GLY A 141 0.10 28.36 23.42
N SER A 142 0.43 29.62 23.13
CA SER A 142 1.42 30.40 23.85
C SER A 142 1.04 30.48 25.32
N LYS A 143 1.92 30.01 26.22
CA LYS A 143 1.95 30.47 27.61
C LYS A 143 3.39 30.79 27.98
N ALA A 144 3.69 32.09 27.95
CA ALA A 144 4.87 32.66 28.54
C ALA A 144 4.76 32.66 30.07
N ALA A 145 5.87 32.27 30.70
CA ALA A 145 6.47 32.78 31.93
C ALA A 145 5.60 33.07 33.17
N ARG A 146 6.00 32.46 34.30
CA ARG A 146 6.31 33.19 35.54
C ARG A 146 7.28 32.37 36.41
N GLU A 147 8.38 33.02 36.75
CA GLU A 147 9.37 32.66 37.77
C GLU A 147 8.72 32.43 39.15
N SER A 148 9.38 31.60 39.98
CA SER A 148 9.82 31.94 41.35
C SER A 148 10.40 30.72 42.09
N GLU A 149 11.73 30.71 42.19
CA GLU A 149 12.61 30.31 43.32
C GLU A 149 12.64 28.89 43.96
N PRO A 150 13.83 28.46 44.44
CA PRO A 150 14.09 27.13 44.98
C PRO A 150 13.78 27.03 46.49
N VAL A 151 13.40 25.83 46.93
CA VAL A 151 13.35 25.46 48.35
C VAL A 151 14.49 24.47 48.62
N THR A 152 15.33 24.90 49.56
CA THR A 152 16.36 24.25 50.41
C THR A 152 16.70 22.78 50.20
#